data_AF-A0AAW5BB01-F1
#
_entry.id   AF-A0AAW5BB01-F1
#
_cell.length_a   1.000
_cell.length_b   1.000
_cell.length_c   1.000
_cell.angle_alpha   90.00
_cell.angle_beta   90.00
_cell.angle_gamma   90.00
#
_symmetry.space_group_name_H-M   'P 1'
#
loop_
_entity.id
_entity.type
_entity.pdbx_description
1 polymer ?
#
loop_
_entity_poly.entity_id
_entity_poly.type
_entity_poly.pdbx_seq_one_letter_code
_entity_poly.pdbx_strand_id
1 'polypeptide(L)'
;MKQRIKIIRAVKYTGAVILTAGILIFLYGFFISDKSLWTGIGIGTVMGAVFLFLMGVFFVGTEEKIKERYGRLESKTKDSK
;
A
#
# COMPACT_ATOMS: atom_id res chain seq x y z
N MET A 1 1.67 23.42 8.01
CA MET A 1 1.42 22.66 6.75
C MET A 1 2.66 21.94 6.19
N LYS A 2 3.89 22.50 6.27
CA LYS A 2 5.10 21.89 5.66
C LYS A 2 5.50 20.49 6.20
N GLN A 3 5.37 20.26 7.51
CA GLN A 3 5.74 18.99 8.17
C GLN A 3 4.86 17.81 7.73
N ARG A 4 3.53 18.00 7.65
CA ARG A 4 2.56 16.98 7.23
C ARG A 4 2.79 16.51 5.79
N ILE A 5 3.15 17.42 4.89
CA ILE A 5 3.45 17.09 3.48
C ILE A 5 4.70 16.21 3.37
N LYS A 6 5.68 16.39 4.27
CA LYS A 6 6.93 15.60 4.30
C LYS A 6 6.66 14.16 4.75
N ILE A 7 5.81 13.99 5.77
CA ILE A 7 5.41 12.68 6.31
C ILE A 7 4.61 11.88 5.28
N ILE A 8 3.61 12.50 4.62
CA ILE A 8 2.79 11.81 3.60
C ILE A 8 3.66 11.33 2.42
N ARG A 9 4.66 12.13 2.02
CA ARG A 9 5.58 11.76 0.93
C ARG A 9 6.51 10.61 1.35
N ALA A 10 6.98 10.62 2.59
CA ALA A 10 7.78 9.54 3.14
C ALA A 10 6.98 8.24 3.24
N VAL A 11 5.75 8.29 3.75
CA VAL A 11 4.84 7.14 3.83
C VAL A 11 4.54 6.56 2.45
N LYS A 12 4.27 7.41 1.46
CA LYS A 12 4.05 6.96 0.06
C LYS A 12 5.27 6.27 -0.54
N TYR A 13 6.48 6.77 -0.25
CA TYR A 13 7.72 6.16 -0.74
C TYR A 13 8.02 4.83 -0.02
N THR A 14 7.90 4.81 1.31
CA THR A 14 8.10 3.60 2.12
C THR A 14 7.05 2.54 1.78
N GLY A 15 5.79 2.93 1.58
CA GLY A 15 4.72 2.05 1.12
C GLY A 15 5.00 1.44 -0.25
N ALA A 16 5.49 2.22 -1.21
CA ALA A 16 5.87 1.71 -2.53
C ALA A 16 7.06 0.72 -2.46
N VAL A 17 8.06 0.99 -1.62
CA VAL A 17 9.21 0.08 -1.44
C VAL A 17 8.77 -1.25 -0.81
N ILE A 18 7.96 -1.18 0.25
CA ILE A 18 7.42 -2.38 0.91
C ILE A 18 6.53 -3.18 -0.06
N LEU A 19 5.72 -2.50 -0.87
CA LEU A 19 4.90 -3.14 -1.91
C LEU A 19 5.76 -3.91 -2.91
N THR A 20 6.84 -3.28 -3.38
CA THR A 20 7.77 -3.88 -4.35
C THR A 20 8.49 -5.08 -3.74
N ALA A 21 8.97 -4.97 -2.49
CA ALA A 21 9.60 -6.07 -1.78
C ALA A 21 8.63 -7.24 -1.54
N GLY A 22 7.38 -6.96 -1.19
CA GLY A 22 6.33 -7.97 -1.01
C GLY A 22 6.02 -8.74 -2.30
N ILE A 23 5.96 -8.05 -3.44
CA ILE A 23 5.79 -8.68 -4.76
C ILE A 23 6.97 -9.63 -5.05
N LEU A 24 8.21 -9.20 -4.83
CA LEU A 24 9.40 -10.03 -5.08
C LEU A 24 9.43 -11.30 -4.22
N ILE A 25 9.09 -11.18 -2.93
CA ILE A 25 9.02 -12.32 -2.00
C ILE A 25 7.89 -13.28 -2.40
N PHE A 26 6.75 -12.74 -2.86
CA PHE A 26 5.63 -13.54 -3.36
C PHE A 26 6.01 -14.37 -4.58
N LEU A 27 6.63 -13.75 -5.60
CA LEU A 27 7.11 -14.48 -6.77
C LEU A 27 8.10 -15.58 -6.35
N TYR A 28 9.05 -15.27 -5.47
CA TYR A 28 10.04 -16.25 -5.00
C TYR A 28 9.39 -17.45 -4.28
N GLY A 29 8.43 -17.20 -3.38
CA GLY A 29 7.70 -18.26 -2.69
C GLY A 29 6.80 -19.11 -3.59
N PHE A 30 6.24 -18.52 -4.65
CA PHE A 30 5.38 -19.21 -5.61
C PHE A 30 6.16 -20.20 -6.48
N PHE A 31 7.36 -19.82 -6.97
CA PHE A 31 8.14 -20.67 -7.89
C PHE A 31 8.91 -21.81 -7.19
N ILE A 32 9.12 -21.76 -5.87
CA ILE A 32 9.97 -22.71 -5.12
C ILE A 32 9.18 -23.83 -4.42
N SER A 33 7.85 -23.75 -4.37
CA SER A 33 7.05 -24.66 -3.54
C SER A 33 6.76 -26.01 -4.21
N ASP A 34 7.67 -26.98 -4.06
CA ASP A 34 7.62 -28.31 -4.71
C ASP A 34 7.46 -29.52 -3.75
N LYS A 35 6.85 -29.38 -2.55
CA LYS A 35 6.57 -30.56 -1.68
C LYS A 35 5.47 -30.40 -0.61
N SER A 36 4.70 -31.47 -0.44
CA SER A 36 3.44 -31.72 0.30
C SER A 36 3.18 -31.07 1.68
N LEU A 37 4.16 -30.52 2.39
CA LEU A 37 3.98 -29.80 3.67
C LEU A 37 4.22 -28.29 3.52
N TRP A 38 5.13 -27.93 2.61
CA TRP A 38 5.43 -26.55 2.27
C TRP A 38 4.32 -25.93 1.43
N THR A 39 3.49 -26.74 0.77
CA THR A 39 2.33 -26.28 0.01
C THR A 39 1.31 -25.57 0.91
N GLY A 40 1.06 -26.07 2.13
CA GLY A 40 0.13 -25.42 3.06
C GLY A 40 0.65 -24.08 3.58
N ILE A 41 1.95 -24.03 3.90
CA ILE A 41 2.65 -22.79 4.28
C ILE A 41 2.65 -21.82 3.10
N GLY A 42 2.95 -22.31 1.90
CA GLY A 42 2.95 -21.55 0.66
C GLY A 42 1.58 -20.94 0.36
N ILE A 43 0.50 -21.71 0.49
CA ILE A 43 -0.87 -21.20 0.33
C ILE A 43 -1.16 -20.13 1.39
N GLY A 44 -0.82 -20.35 2.65
CA GLY A 44 -1.00 -19.35 3.71
C GLY A 44 -0.20 -18.07 3.47
N THR A 45 1.04 -18.19 3.01
CA THR A 45 1.91 -17.06 2.67
C THR A 45 1.41 -16.31 1.44
N VAL A 46 0.99 -17.01 0.38
CA VAL A 46 0.41 -16.44 -0.83
C VAL A 46 -0.89 -15.71 -0.50
N MET A 47 -1.79 -16.35 0.25
CA MET A 47 -3.09 -15.78 0.61
C MET A 47 -2.93 -14.58 1.57
N GLY A 48 -2.03 -14.67 2.55
CA GLY A 48 -1.69 -13.56 3.44
C GLY A 48 -1.02 -12.39 2.71
N ALA A 49 -0.11 -12.68 1.78
CA ALA A 49 0.55 -11.67 0.95
C ALA A 49 -0.45 -10.92 0.06
N VAL A 50 -1.39 -11.63 -0.59
CA VAL A 50 -2.46 -11.00 -1.38
C VAL A 50 -3.35 -10.13 -0.50
N PHE A 51 -3.69 -10.59 0.71
CA PHE A 51 -4.52 -9.81 1.64
C PHE A 51 -3.82 -8.54 2.11
N LEU A 52 -2.55 -8.63 2.54
CA LEU A 52 -1.74 -7.47 2.94
C LEU A 52 -1.49 -6.51 1.77
N PHE A 53 -1.33 -7.04 0.56
CA PHE A 53 -1.19 -6.25 -0.65
C PHE A 53 -2.45 -5.45 -0.95
N LEU A 54 -3.62 -6.08 -0.97
CA LEU A 54 -4.90 -5.40 -1.18
C LEU A 54 -5.16 -4.36 -0.10
N MET A 55 -4.89 -4.69 1.17
CA MET A 55 -5.06 -3.78 2.30
C MET A 55 -4.13 -2.55 2.18
N GLY A 56 -2.87 -2.76 1.77
CA GLY A 56 -1.91 -1.69 1.52
C GLY A 56 -2.29 -0.78 0.34
N VAL A 57 -2.68 -1.35 -0.80
CA VAL A 57 -3.13 -0.59 -1.98
C VAL A 57 -4.39 0.22 -1.66
N PHE A 58 -5.34 -0.39 -0.93
CA PHE A 58 -6.57 0.29 -0.51
C PHE A 58 -6.26 1.46 0.43
N PHE A 59 -5.36 1.29 1.39
CA PHE A 59 -4.97 2.34 2.33
C PHE A 59 -4.34 3.54 1.60
N VAL A 60 -3.38 3.28 0.69
CA VAL A 60 -2.75 4.33 -0.13
C VAL A 60 -3.78 5.03 -1.02
N GLY A 61 -4.67 4.28 -1.67
CA GLY A 61 -5.74 4.84 -2.49
C GLY A 61 -6.67 5.74 -1.67
N THR A 62 -6.98 5.34 -0.44
CA THR A 62 -7.84 6.11 0.47
C THR A 62 -7.14 7.40 0.94
N GLU A 63 -5.84 7.34 1.25
CA GLU A 63 -5.05 8.54 1.57
C GLU A 63 -5.03 9.56 0.42
N GLU A 64 -4.82 9.09 -0.83
CA GLU A 64 -4.79 9.96 -2.01
C GLU A 64 -6.16 10.63 -2.23
N LYS A 65 -7.27 9.89 -2.05
CA LYS A 65 -8.65 10.41 -2.15
C LYS A 65 -9.04 11.37 -1.03
N ILE A 66 -8.67 11.09 0.21
CA ILE A 66 -8.90 11.99 1.35
C ILE A 66 -8.12 13.30 1.15
N LYS A 67 -6.88 13.21 0.68
CA LYS A 67 -6.05 14.38 0.39
C LYS A 67 -6.64 15.24 -0.73
N GLU A 68 -7.16 14.62 -1.79
CA GLU A 68 -7.84 15.32 -2.88
C GLU A 68 -9.10 16.07 -2.38
N ARG A 69 -9.91 15.42 -1.54
CA ARG A 69 -11.10 16.03 -0.91
C ARG A 69 -10.73 17.24 -0.06
N TYR A 70 -9.71 17.13 0.79
CA TYR A 70 -9.27 18.25 1.64
C TYR A 70 -8.73 19.43 0.85
N GLY A 71 -7.92 19.18 -0.20
CA GLY A 71 -7.43 20.24 -1.08
C GLY A 71 -8.55 20.99 -1.81
N ARG A 72 -9.61 20.28 -2.22
CA ARG A 72 -10.79 20.88 -2.86
C ARG A 72 -11.65 21.73 -1.91
N LEU A 73 -11.73 21.35 -0.64
CA LEU A 73 -12.44 22.13 0.37
C LEU A 73 -11.69 23.44 0.68
N GLU A 74 -10.37 23.39 0.78
CA GLU A 74 -9.53 24.57 1.00
C GLU A 74 -9.59 25.57 -0.16
N SER A 75 -9.68 25.08 -1.41
CA SER A 75 -9.86 25.95 -2.58
C SER A 75 -11.24 26.61 -2.61
N LYS A 76 -12.32 25.90 -2.22
CA LYS A 76 -13.68 26.47 -2.15
C LYS A 76 -13.81 27.55 -1.07
N THR A 77 -13.13 27.40 0.07
CA THR A 77 -13.15 28.40 1.15
C THR A 77 -12.35 29.66 0.80
N LYS A 78 -11.32 29.55 -0.04
CA LYS A 78 -10.53 30.69 -0.52
C LYS A 78 -11.20 31.50 -1.63
N ASP A 79 -12.05 30.86 -2.43
CA ASP A 79 -12.81 31.50 -3.51
C ASP A 79 -14.05 32.27 -2.99
N SER A 80 -14.51 31.93 -1.79
CA SER A 80 -15.67 32.57 -1.12
C SER A 80 -15.29 33.75 -0.20
N LYS A 81 -14.03 34.21 -0.21
CA LYS A 81 -13.52 35.36 0.54
C LYS A 81 -12.90 36.37 -0.42
#